data_AF-A0A7Y5G0U0-F1
#
_entry.id   AF-A0A7Y5G0U0-F1
#
_cell.length_a   1.000
_cell.length_b   1.000
_cell.length_c   1.000
_cell.angle_alpha   90.00
_cell.angle_beta   90.00
_cell.angle_gamma   90.00
#
_symmetry.space_group_name_H-M   'P 1'
#
loop_
_entity.id
_entity.type
_entity.pdbx_description
1 polymer ?
#
loop_
_entity_poly.entity_id
_entity_poly.type
_entity_poly.pdbx_seq_one_letter_code
_entity_poly.pdbx_strand_id
1 'polypeptide(L)'
;MNNEIDEFSLTYIQKPGIAPEAPAPIAAQENRTNAQPQFHLSPNYPNPFRHSTQMPLHLSTPGRVSAMIYNLQGQQVQSLYNGSLSTGTHRLQWLGTTAAGQAVGNGVYFLRVLIEPESGATEVLIRELILAR
;
A
#
# COMPACT_ATOMS: atom_id res chain seq x y z
N MET A 1 34.78 -15.70 -41.01
CA MET A 1 33.71 -16.59 -40.48
C MET A 1 32.71 -15.69 -39.80
N ASN A 2 31.55 -15.58 -40.43
CA ASN A 2 30.51 -14.61 -40.10
C ASN A 2 29.82 -15.02 -38.81
N ASN A 3 29.58 -14.04 -37.94
CA ASN A 3 28.62 -14.13 -36.87
C ASN A 3 27.31 -13.51 -37.37
N GLU A 4 26.24 -14.18 -37.02
CA GLU A 4 24.87 -14.02 -37.50
C GLU A 4 24.12 -12.93 -36.69
N ILE A 5 23.13 -12.29 -37.34
CA ILE A 5 21.89 -11.61 -36.82
C ILE A 5 22.04 -10.34 -35.93
N ASP A 6 21.16 -9.33 -35.93
CA ASP A 6 19.86 -9.11 -36.58
C ASP A 6 19.48 -7.61 -36.64
N GLU A 7 18.46 -7.33 -37.43
CA GLU A 7 17.88 -6.07 -37.94
C GLU A 7 17.57 -4.93 -36.95
N PHE A 8 18.12 -3.74 -37.23
CA PHE A 8 17.51 -2.44 -36.89
C PHE A 8 17.72 -1.48 -38.06
N SER A 9 16.67 -1.22 -38.85
CA SER A 9 16.53 0.03 -39.63
C SER A 9 15.18 0.10 -40.34
N LEU A 10 14.30 1.00 -39.89
CA LEU A 10 13.31 1.59 -40.78
C LEU A 10 13.39 3.12 -40.66
N THR A 11 13.99 3.71 -41.69
CA THR A 11 14.13 5.15 -41.91
C THR A 11 12.80 5.75 -42.38
N TYR A 12 12.37 6.81 -41.72
CA TYR A 12 11.14 7.55 -42.00
C TYR A 12 11.33 8.49 -43.21
N ILE A 13 10.46 8.42 -44.23
CA ILE A 13 10.48 9.31 -45.41
C ILE A 13 9.55 10.51 -45.19
N GLN A 14 10.06 11.73 -45.38
CA GLN A 14 9.35 13.02 -45.21
C GLN A 14 8.52 13.41 -46.46
N LYS A 15 7.30 13.93 -46.25
CA LYS A 15 6.46 14.61 -47.26
C LYS A 15 6.24 16.06 -46.78
N PRO A 16 6.42 17.11 -47.61
CA PRO A 16 6.33 18.49 -47.13
C PRO A 16 4.91 19.05 -47.25
N GLY A 17 4.51 19.88 -46.28
CA GLY A 17 3.55 20.97 -46.51
C GLY A 17 2.14 20.81 -45.95
N ILE A 18 2.00 20.59 -44.64
CA ILE A 18 1.09 21.32 -43.72
C ILE A 18 1.77 21.20 -42.35
N ALA A 19 2.25 22.28 -41.75
CA ALA A 19 2.73 22.22 -40.36
C ALA A 19 1.49 22.04 -39.47
N PRO A 20 1.31 20.91 -38.76
CA PRO A 20 0.46 20.96 -37.58
C PRO A 20 1.18 21.88 -36.61
N GLU A 21 0.56 23.00 -36.27
CA GLU A 21 0.93 23.80 -35.11
C GLU A 21 1.13 22.81 -33.96
N ALA A 22 2.39 22.64 -33.55
CA ALA A 22 2.72 21.72 -32.47
C ALA A 22 1.83 22.14 -31.30
N PRO A 23 1.01 21.23 -30.72
CA PRO A 23 0.35 21.59 -29.49
C PRO A 23 1.48 21.95 -28.52
N ALA A 24 1.47 23.21 -28.05
CA ALA A 24 2.36 23.67 -27.00
C ALA A 24 2.41 22.60 -25.92
N PRO A 25 3.57 22.34 -25.28
CA PRO A 25 3.61 21.40 -24.17
C PRO A 25 2.57 21.90 -23.17
N ILE A 26 1.47 21.16 -23.03
CA ILE A 26 0.54 21.35 -21.94
C ILE A 26 1.38 20.94 -20.73
N ALA A 27 2.10 21.90 -20.18
CA ALA A 27 2.55 21.87 -18.81
C ALA A 27 1.26 21.88 -17.98
N ALA A 28 0.63 20.72 -17.88
CA ALA A 28 -0.26 20.42 -16.78
C ALA A 28 0.64 20.55 -15.57
N GLN A 29 0.57 21.71 -14.92
CA GLN A 29 1.04 21.88 -13.56
C GLN A 29 0.31 20.80 -12.77
N GLU A 30 0.97 19.66 -12.55
CA GLU A 30 0.62 18.75 -11.48
C GLU A 30 0.86 19.52 -10.19
N ASN A 31 -0.10 20.37 -9.84
CA ASN A 31 -0.23 20.91 -8.51
C ASN A 31 -0.75 19.75 -7.65
N ARG A 32 0.07 18.70 -7.51
CA ARG A 32 -0.05 17.78 -6.38
C ARG A 32 0.25 18.66 -5.19
N THR A 33 -0.78 19.23 -4.60
CA THR A 33 -0.68 19.73 -3.24
C THR A 33 -0.04 18.59 -2.46
N ASN A 34 1.21 18.78 -2.04
CA ASN A 34 2.01 17.79 -1.34
C ASN A 34 1.45 17.68 0.10
N ALA A 35 0.16 17.37 0.20
CA ALA A 35 -0.57 17.19 1.43
C ALA A 35 -0.02 15.90 2.04
N GLN A 36 0.65 16.06 3.19
CA GLN A 36 1.08 14.92 3.98
C GLN A 36 -0.16 14.08 4.31
N PRO A 37 -0.11 12.75 4.13
CA PRO A 37 -1.26 11.91 4.41
C PRO A 37 -1.63 12.02 5.90
N GLN A 38 -2.93 12.21 6.19
CA GLN A 38 -3.45 12.39 7.54
C GLN A 38 -3.23 11.15 8.41
N PHE A 39 -3.14 9.98 7.77
CA PHE A 39 -2.87 8.69 8.38
C PHE A 39 -1.75 7.98 7.62
N HIS A 40 -0.90 7.26 8.34
CA HIS A 40 0.19 6.52 7.72
C HIS A 40 0.40 5.17 8.40
N LEU A 41 0.35 4.09 7.62
CA LEU A 41 0.69 2.74 8.06
C LEU A 41 2.07 2.38 7.51
N SER A 42 3.07 2.43 8.39
CA SER A 42 4.46 2.11 8.05
C SER A 42 4.61 0.64 7.65
N PRO A 43 5.69 0.30 6.92
CA PRO A 43 6.02 -1.09 6.61
C PRO A 43 6.03 -1.94 7.87
N ASN A 44 5.51 -3.16 7.76
CA ASN A 44 5.57 -4.11 8.84
C ASN A 44 7.00 -4.63 9.01
N TYR A 45 7.44 -4.82 10.25
CA TYR A 45 8.75 -5.40 10.53
C TYR A 45 8.68 -6.44 11.66
N PRO A 46 9.36 -7.59 11.50
CA PRO A 46 10.04 -8.03 10.28
C PRO A 46 9.05 -8.38 9.14
N ASN A 47 9.52 -8.37 7.89
CA ASN A 47 8.81 -8.89 6.72
C ASN A 47 9.82 -9.57 5.76
N PRO A 48 9.72 -10.88 5.49
CA PRO A 48 8.83 -11.86 6.11
C PRO A 48 9.05 -12.01 7.63
N PHE A 49 8.06 -12.52 8.35
CA PHE A 49 8.18 -12.79 9.78
C PHE A 49 7.95 -14.28 10.12
N ARG A 50 8.54 -14.73 11.24
CA ARG A 50 8.41 -16.11 11.75
C ARG A 50 7.36 -16.26 12.85
N HIS A 51 7.32 -15.31 13.78
CA HIS A 51 6.50 -15.41 15.00
C HIS A 51 5.58 -14.20 15.18
N SER A 52 6.10 -13.00 14.98
CA SER A 52 5.28 -11.78 15.02
C SER A 52 5.84 -10.70 14.12
N THR A 53 4.96 -9.77 13.75
CA THR A 53 5.31 -8.55 13.03
C THR A 53 4.61 -7.37 13.68
N GLN A 54 5.23 -6.20 13.63
CA GLN A 54 4.66 -4.95 14.12
C GLN A 54 4.39 -4.01 12.95
N MET A 55 3.28 -3.29 13.01
CA MET A 55 2.91 -2.27 12.03
C MET A 55 2.67 -0.93 12.76
N PRO A 56 3.61 0.01 12.68
CA PRO A 56 3.39 1.36 13.20
C PRO A 56 2.30 2.07 12.40
N LEU A 57 1.30 2.58 13.11
CA LEU A 57 0.20 3.37 12.59
C LEU A 57 0.29 4.78 13.17
N HIS A 58 0.46 5.77 12.31
CA HIS A 58 0.47 7.18 12.68
C HIS A 58 -0.88 7.83 12.38
N LEU A 59 -1.43 8.55 13.36
CA LEU A 59 -2.64 9.36 13.25
C LEU A 59 -2.28 10.83 13.48
N SER A 60 -2.55 11.70 12.49
CA SER A 60 -2.42 13.14 12.69
C SER A 60 -3.60 13.72 13.48
N THR A 61 -4.78 13.09 13.42
CA THR A 61 -5.98 13.46 14.18
C THR A 61 -6.55 12.23 14.91
N PRO A 62 -7.24 12.41 16.05
CA PRO A 62 -7.94 11.31 16.70
C PRO A 62 -9.03 10.70 15.80
N GLY A 63 -9.36 9.43 16.04
CA GLY A 63 -10.37 8.72 15.26
C GLY A 63 -10.67 7.32 15.77
N ARG A 64 -11.79 6.76 15.31
CA ARG A 64 -12.11 5.35 15.50
C ARG A 64 -11.33 4.51 14.50
N VAL A 65 -10.65 3.49 14.99
CA VAL A 65 -9.79 2.59 14.21
C VAL A 65 -10.26 1.16 14.35
N SER A 66 -10.38 0.47 13.22
CA SER A 66 -10.61 -0.97 13.14
C SER A 66 -9.49 -1.64 12.35
N ALA A 67 -8.68 -2.45 13.01
CA ALA A 67 -7.55 -3.16 12.44
C ALA A 67 -7.80 -4.67 12.47
N MET A 68 -7.93 -5.27 11.28
CA MET A 68 -8.33 -6.67 11.11
C MET A 68 -7.38 -7.42 10.18
N ILE A 69 -7.06 -8.66 10.51
CA ILE A 69 -6.27 -9.59 9.69
C ILE A 69 -7.21 -10.46 8.87
N TYR A 70 -6.91 -10.63 7.60
CA TYR A 70 -7.61 -11.49 6.65
C TYR A 70 -6.64 -12.47 5.99
N ASN A 71 -7.14 -13.66 5.62
CA ASN A 71 -6.42 -14.58 4.73
C ASN A 71 -6.71 -14.27 3.25
N LEU A 72 -6.07 -15.01 2.33
CA LEU A 72 -6.26 -14.86 0.88
C LEU A 72 -7.70 -15.12 0.41
N GLN A 73 -8.49 -15.86 1.18
CA GLN A 73 -9.91 -16.12 0.89
C GLN A 73 -10.83 -14.98 1.38
N GLY A 74 -10.27 -13.92 1.95
CA GLY A 74 -11.03 -12.81 2.52
C GLY A 74 -11.70 -13.14 3.86
N GLN A 75 -11.36 -14.26 4.49
CA GLN A 75 -11.89 -14.64 5.79
C GLN A 75 -11.14 -13.87 6.89
N GLN A 76 -11.89 -13.29 7.83
CA GLN A 76 -11.31 -12.61 8.99
C GLN A 76 -10.63 -13.64 9.90
N VAL A 77 -9.34 -13.45 10.15
CA VAL A 77 -8.51 -14.31 10.98
C VAL A 77 -8.48 -13.81 12.43
N GLN A 78 -8.27 -12.51 12.61
CA GLN A 78 -8.13 -11.89 13.94
C GLN A 78 -8.41 -10.38 13.87
N SER A 79 -9.06 -9.83 14.90
CA SER A 79 -9.11 -8.37 15.13
C SER A 79 -7.93 -7.98 16.02
N LEU A 80 -7.05 -7.09 15.54
CA LEU A 80 -5.92 -6.57 16.34
C LEU A 80 -6.34 -5.41 17.22
N TYR A 81 -7.25 -4.57 16.72
CA TYR A 81 -7.72 -3.38 17.42
C TYR A 81 -9.10 -2.94 16.92
N ASN A 82 -9.97 -2.50 17.81
CA ASN A 82 -11.25 -1.89 17.48
C ASN A 82 -11.64 -0.89 18.57
N GLY A 83 -11.46 0.41 18.33
CA GLY A 83 -11.67 1.45 19.33
C GLY A 83 -11.23 2.82 18.86
N SER A 84 -11.18 3.79 19.77
CA SER A 84 -10.69 5.14 19.47
C SER A 84 -9.21 5.30 19.82
N LEU A 85 -8.45 5.85 18.89
CA LEU A 85 -7.05 6.22 19.11
C LEU A 85 -6.88 7.74 19.07
N SER A 86 -6.00 8.25 19.92
CA SER A 86 -5.57 9.65 19.89
C SER A 86 -4.60 9.91 18.73
N THR A 87 -4.33 11.18 18.47
CA THR A 87 -3.18 11.59 17.64
C THR A 87 -1.87 10.95 18.17
N GLY A 88 -0.94 10.67 17.26
CA GLY A 88 0.35 10.05 17.54
C GLY A 88 0.57 8.71 16.86
N THR A 89 1.65 8.04 17.26
CA THR A 89 2.06 6.74 16.68
C THR A 89 1.68 5.60 17.60
N HIS A 90 0.94 4.64 17.05
CA HIS A 90 0.46 3.43 17.71
C HIS A 90 1.10 2.21 17.06
N ARG A 91 1.25 1.12 17.82
CA ARG A 91 1.82 -0.13 17.30
C ARG A 91 0.74 -1.20 17.27
N LEU A 92 0.36 -1.60 16.06
CA LEU A 92 -0.39 -2.82 15.86
C LEU A 92 0.61 -3.98 15.87
N GLN A 93 0.26 -5.11 16.49
CA GLN A 93 1.09 -6.30 16.50
C GLN A 93 0.25 -7.52 16.15
N TRP A 94 0.78 -8.38 15.28
CA TRP A 94 0.19 -9.68 15.00
C TRP A 94 1.17 -10.79 15.35
N LEU A 95 0.69 -11.83 16.04
CA LEU A 95 1.48 -12.97 16.50
C LEU A 95 1.36 -14.19 15.56
N GLY A 96 0.80 -14.01 14.36
CA GLY A 96 0.54 -15.15 13.46
C GLY A 96 -0.50 -16.12 14.03
N THR A 97 -1.50 -15.60 14.76
CA THR A 97 -2.55 -16.40 15.40
C THR A 97 -3.95 -15.99 14.96
N THR A 98 -4.93 -16.87 15.21
CA THR A 98 -6.37 -16.59 15.09
C THR A 98 -6.88 -15.85 16.33
N ALA A 99 -8.15 -15.42 16.30
CA ALA A 99 -8.84 -14.90 17.49
C ALA A 99 -8.87 -15.89 18.68
N ALA A 100 -8.79 -17.20 18.44
CA ALA A 100 -8.71 -18.22 19.48
C ALA A 100 -7.27 -18.46 19.99
N GLY A 101 -6.28 -17.69 19.53
CA GLY A 101 -4.88 -17.85 19.90
C GLY A 101 -4.15 -19.00 19.20
N GLN A 102 -4.79 -19.67 18.25
CA GLN A 102 -4.18 -20.77 17.49
C GLN A 102 -3.27 -20.24 16.39
N ALA A 103 -2.10 -20.84 16.21
CA ALA A 103 -1.18 -20.46 15.13
C ALA A 103 -1.81 -20.73 13.76
N VAL A 104 -1.71 -19.75 12.85
CA VAL A 104 -2.16 -19.90 11.46
C VAL A 104 -1.04 -20.44 10.57
N GLY A 105 -1.35 -20.92 9.36
CA GLY A 105 -0.42 -21.46 8.34
C GLY A 105 0.61 -20.45 7.82
N ASN A 106 1.74 -20.94 7.27
CA ASN A 106 2.61 -20.08 6.45
C ASN A 106 1.82 -19.56 5.25
N GLY A 107 2.10 -18.33 4.81
CA GLY A 107 1.40 -17.72 3.68
C GLY A 107 1.28 -16.21 3.77
N VAL A 108 0.45 -15.69 2.86
CA VAL A 108 0.15 -14.27 2.74
C VAL A 108 -1.14 -13.94 3.48
N TYR A 109 -1.09 -12.86 4.25
CA TYR A 109 -2.23 -12.30 4.98
C TYR A 109 -2.32 -10.80 4.71
N PHE A 110 -3.49 -10.23 4.94
CA PHE A 110 -3.71 -8.80 4.80
C PHE A 110 -4.15 -8.20 6.13
N LEU A 111 -3.45 -7.16 6.57
CA LEU A 111 -3.98 -6.23 7.54
C LEU A 111 -4.81 -5.17 6.80
N ARG A 112 -6.06 -5.01 7.17
CA ARG A 112 -6.91 -3.88 6.79
C ARG A 112 -7.13 -2.99 8.00
N VAL A 113 -6.82 -1.71 7.86
CA VAL A 113 -7.07 -0.67 8.87
C VAL A 113 -8.10 0.31 8.30
N LEU A 114 -9.28 0.36 8.92
CA LEU A 114 -10.29 1.37 8.68
C LEU A 114 -10.14 2.47 9.73
N ILE A 115 -10.07 3.72 9.29
CA ILE A 115 -9.92 4.90 10.15
C ILE A 115 -11.08 5.84 9.86
N GLU A 116 -11.88 6.12 10.88
CA GLU A 116 -12.98 7.08 10.87
C GLU A 116 -12.58 8.25 11.78
N PRO A 117 -11.94 9.30 11.22
CA PRO A 117 -11.47 10.40 12.04
C PRO A 117 -12.59 11.30 12.53
N GLU A 118 -12.34 12.04 13.60
CA GLU A 118 -13.28 13.06 14.09
C GLU A 118 -13.49 14.20 13.06
N SER A 119 -12.48 14.45 12.22
CA SER A 119 -12.54 15.39 11.10
C SER A 119 -11.78 14.86 9.88
N GLY A 120 -12.31 15.12 8.70
CA GLY A 120 -11.79 14.60 7.43
C GLY A 120 -12.59 13.40 6.92
N ALA A 121 -12.02 12.69 5.95
CA ALA A 121 -12.66 11.53 5.33
C ALA A 121 -12.19 10.23 5.98
N THR A 122 -13.07 9.23 5.97
CA THR A 122 -12.70 7.85 6.30
C THR A 122 -11.60 7.35 5.37
N GLU A 123 -10.56 6.73 5.92
CA GLU A 123 -9.45 6.16 5.16
C GLU A 123 -9.35 4.64 5.39
N VAL A 124 -8.95 3.90 4.35
CA VAL A 124 -8.68 2.46 4.43
C VAL A 124 -7.24 2.21 4.01
N LEU A 125 -6.43 1.69 4.93
CA LEU A 125 -5.05 1.30 4.70
C LEU A 125 -4.94 -0.23 4.66
N ILE A 126 -4.14 -0.76 3.73
CA ILE A 126 -3.91 -2.20 3.59
C ILE A 126 -2.42 -2.49 3.64
N ARG A 127 -2.05 -3.59 4.32
CA ARG A 127 -0.69 -4.11 4.34
C ARG A 127 -0.67 -5.62 4.12
N GLU A 128 0.13 -6.05 3.14
CA GLU A 128 0.48 -7.45 2.95
C GLU A 128 1.46 -7.90 4.05
N LEU A 129 1.20 -9.06 4.64
CA LEU A 129 2.02 -9.68 5.67
C LEU A 129 2.44 -11.08 5.20
N ILE A 130 3.74 -11.35 5.18
CA ILE A 130 4.28 -12.64 4.76
C ILE A 130 4.75 -13.42 6.00
N LEU A 131 4.01 -14.46 6.36
CA LEU A 131 4.38 -15.40 7.43
C LEU A 131 5.13 -16.60 6.84
N ALA A 132 6.40 -16.71 7.18
CA ALA A 132 7.28 -17.79 6.75
C ALA A 132 8.07 -18.33 7.94
N ARG A 133 7.49 -19.33 8.63
CA ARG A 133 8.11 -20.00 9.78
C ARG A 133 8.99 -21.17 9.36
#